data_AF-A0A4R6FYI8-F1
#
_entry.id   AF-A0A4R6FYI8-F1
#
_cell.length_a   1.000
_cell.length_b   1.000
_cell.length_c   1.000
_cell.angle_alpha   90.00
_cell.angle_beta   90.00
_cell.angle_gamma   90.00
#
_symmetry.space_group_name_H-M   'P 1'
#
loop_
_entity.id
_entity.type
_entity.pdbx_description
1 polymer ?
#
loop_
_entity_poly.entity_id
_entity_poly.type
_entity_poly.pdbx_seq_one_letter_code
_entity_poly.pdbx_strand_id
1 'polypeptide(L)'
;MKAKIRTSTKPELNGSFVYFIFSKDVIYVGETQKISFSRWVQHFNKSGTFSRKIKSIENNYNYFEKVNLISIELLEIRELYPDIKWKTLTQAVEHSLHILLKKSPSLLLNSYYTNYEPEFESFKIISDTSKTAPRYLGSSDWHFANQYSNHILKKVIEHIT
;
A
#
# COMPACT_ATOMS: atom_id res chain seq x y z
N MET A 1 -12.52 23.84 27.67
CA MET A 1 -12.58 23.28 26.30
C MET A 1 -13.84 22.43 26.19
N LYS A 2 -14.76 22.74 25.27
CA LYS A 2 -15.91 21.87 24.98
C LYS A 2 -15.51 20.92 23.86
N ALA A 3 -15.36 19.64 24.17
CA ALA A 3 -15.16 18.61 23.16
C ALA A 3 -16.52 18.27 22.51
N LYS A 4 -16.56 18.24 21.17
CA LYS A 4 -17.70 17.72 20.41
C LYS A 4 -17.33 16.32 19.93
N ILE A 5 -17.92 15.30 20.56
CA ILE A 5 -17.72 13.90 20.17
C ILE A 5 -18.54 13.67 18.89
N ARG A 6 -17.90 13.22 17.82
CA ARG A 6 -18.55 12.73 16.60
C ARG A 6 -18.42 11.22 16.55
N THR A 7 -19.54 10.54 16.36
CA THR A 7 -19.59 9.10 16.08
C THR A 7 -19.82 8.91 14.59
N SER A 8 -18.87 8.32 13.87
CA SER A 8 -19.09 7.91 12.48
C SER A 8 -19.83 6.58 12.45
N THR A 9 -20.69 6.39 11.45
CA THR A 9 -21.37 5.12 11.24
C THR A 9 -20.42 4.15 10.50
N LYS A 10 -20.55 2.84 10.76
CA LYS A 10 -19.75 1.77 10.09
C LYS A 10 -19.59 1.91 8.56
N PRO A 11 -20.58 2.35 7.74
CA PRO A 11 -20.40 2.47 6.30
C PRO A 11 -19.35 3.50 5.86
N GLU A 12 -19.11 4.56 6.63
CA GLU A 12 -18.08 5.58 6.31
C GLU A 12 -16.63 5.06 6.45
N LEU A 13 -16.47 3.87 7.01
CA LEU A 13 -15.16 3.24 7.22
C LEU A 13 -14.83 2.17 6.18
N ASN A 14 -15.77 1.84 5.28
CA ASN A 14 -15.58 0.85 4.22
C ASN A 14 -15.16 1.55 2.93
N GLY A 15 -14.02 1.16 2.36
CA GLY A 15 -13.50 1.68 1.08
C GLY A 15 -12.79 0.58 0.31
N SER A 16 -12.15 0.91 -0.80
CA SER A 16 -11.19 0.03 -1.47
C SER A 16 -9.88 0.76 -1.42
N PHE A 17 -8.91 0.28 -0.66
CA PHE A 17 -7.66 1.02 -0.45
C PHE A 17 -6.45 0.16 -0.77
N VAL A 18 -5.44 0.80 -1.33
CA VAL A 18 -4.06 0.35 -1.27
C VAL A 18 -3.27 1.29 -0.38
N TYR A 19 -2.30 0.76 0.34
CA TYR A 19 -1.45 1.56 1.21
C TYR A 19 0.00 1.13 1.13
N PHE A 20 0.86 2.08 1.45
CA PHE A 20 2.30 1.94 1.55
C PHE A 20 2.74 2.23 2.98
N ILE A 21 3.69 1.45 3.47
CA ILE A 21 4.49 1.73 4.67
C ILE A 21 5.92 1.81 4.19
N PHE A 22 6.49 3.01 4.18
CA PHE A 22 7.89 3.24 3.89
C PHE A 22 8.67 3.35 5.19
N SER A 23 9.82 2.70 5.26
CA SER A 23 10.74 2.82 6.37
C SER A 23 12.14 2.44 5.90
N LYS A 24 13.09 3.39 5.93
CA LYS A 24 14.47 3.16 5.47
C LYS A 24 14.47 2.47 4.09
N ASP A 25 15.28 1.43 3.89
CA ASP A 25 15.36 0.62 2.67
C ASP A 25 14.20 -0.37 2.46
N VAL A 26 13.08 -0.27 3.17
CA VAL A 26 11.96 -1.19 2.97
C VAL A 26 10.63 -0.51 2.69
N ILE A 27 9.82 -1.22 1.90
CA ILE A 27 8.46 -0.84 1.55
C ILE A 27 7.53 -2.01 1.82
N TYR A 28 6.42 -1.75 2.50
CA TYR A 28 5.29 -2.67 2.56
C TYR A 28 4.13 -2.08 1.75
N VAL A 29 3.60 -2.85 0.82
CA VAL A 29 2.41 -2.51 0.04
C VAL A 29 1.30 -3.49 0.41
N GLY A 30 0.13 -2.97 0.78
CA GLY A 30 -1.01 -3.78 1.19
C GLY A 30 -2.34 -3.24 0.69
N GLU A 31 -3.38 -4.07 0.76
CA GLU A 31 -4.77 -3.66 0.51
C GLU A 31 -5.69 -3.79 1.72
N THR A 32 -6.78 -3.05 1.69
CA THR A 32 -7.90 -3.27 2.60
C THR A 32 -9.22 -2.72 2.07
N GLN A 33 -10.31 -3.35 2.52
CA GLN A 33 -11.68 -2.92 2.24
C GLN A 33 -12.23 -1.91 3.27
N LYS A 34 -11.35 -1.35 4.11
CA LYS A 34 -11.66 -0.40 5.18
C LYS A 34 -10.56 0.66 5.26
N ILE A 35 -10.79 1.76 5.96
CA ILE A 35 -9.74 2.76 6.17
C ILE A 35 -8.42 2.14 6.67
N SER A 36 -7.30 2.52 6.05
CA SER A 36 -5.99 1.89 6.22
C SER A 36 -5.41 2.00 7.62
N PHE A 37 -5.84 3.00 8.42
CA PHE A 37 -5.37 3.20 9.79
C PHE A 37 -5.45 1.93 10.64
N SER A 38 -6.59 1.23 10.58
CA SER A 38 -6.80 -0.01 11.34
C SER A 38 -5.83 -1.12 10.94
N ARG A 39 -5.41 -1.17 9.67
CA ARG A 39 -4.44 -2.15 9.16
C ARG A 39 -3.02 -1.79 9.53
N TRP A 40 -2.65 -0.51 9.51
CA TRP A 40 -1.34 -0.05 9.96
C TRP A 40 -1.10 -0.43 11.43
N VAL A 41 -2.07 -0.17 12.31
CA VAL A 41 -1.97 -0.59 13.72
C VAL A 41 -1.74 -2.11 13.84
N GLN A 42 -2.47 -2.92 13.06
CA GLN A 42 -2.27 -4.38 13.04
C GLN A 42 -0.86 -4.78 12.60
N HIS A 43 -0.28 -4.06 11.63
CA HIS A 43 1.07 -4.32 11.12
C HIS A 43 2.16 -4.00 12.12
N PHE A 44 1.99 -2.96 12.93
CA PHE A 44 2.96 -2.53 13.93
C PHE A 44 2.90 -3.31 15.24
N ASN A 45 1.82 -4.02 15.51
CA ASN A 45 1.74 -4.95 16.64
C ASN A 45 2.88 -5.99 16.60
N LYS A 46 3.27 -6.54 17.76
CA LYS A 46 4.39 -7.49 17.90
C LYS A 46 4.27 -8.72 16.97
N SER A 47 3.05 -9.17 16.71
CA SER A 47 2.69 -10.28 15.81
C SER A 47 2.29 -9.83 14.40
N GLY A 48 2.25 -8.52 14.15
CA GLY A 48 1.92 -7.92 12.87
C GLY A 48 2.89 -8.32 11.76
N THR A 49 2.41 -8.36 10.51
CA THR A 49 3.21 -8.85 9.39
C THR A 49 4.42 -7.94 9.12
N PHE A 50 4.25 -6.61 9.15
CA PHE A 50 5.37 -5.69 9.03
C PHE A 50 6.41 -5.94 10.14
N SER A 51 5.99 -5.92 11.40
CA SER A 51 6.88 -6.15 12.54
C SER A 51 7.63 -7.48 12.50
N ARG A 52 6.97 -8.56 12.06
CA ARG A 52 7.63 -9.87 11.89
C ARG A 52 8.65 -9.86 10.77
N LYS A 53 8.36 -9.19 9.65
CA LYS A 53 9.27 -9.12 8.50
C LYS A 53 10.49 -8.25 8.77
N ILE A 54 10.31 -7.12 9.45
CA ILE A 54 11.43 -6.29 9.94
C ILE A 54 12.34 -7.10 10.85
N LYS A 55 11.79 -7.83 11.83
CA LYS A 55 12.60 -8.67 12.73
C LYS A 55 13.40 -9.76 12.03
N SER A 56 12.94 -10.21 10.87
CA SER A 56 13.67 -11.21 10.05
C SER A 56 14.75 -10.60 9.16
N ILE A 57 14.83 -9.27 9.07
CA ILE A 57 15.91 -8.58 8.38
C ILE A 57 17.00 -8.37 9.43
N GLU A 58 18.11 -9.09 9.29
CA GLU A 58 19.29 -8.94 10.14
C GLU A 58 19.95 -7.58 9.84
N ASN A 59 19.61 -6.54 10.62
CA ASN A 59 20.22 -5.22 10.50
C ASN A 59 20.21 -4.48 11.85
N ASN A 60 21.19 -3.59 12.03
CA ASN A 60 21.33 -2.73 13.21
C ASN A 60 20.40 -1.51 13.19
N TYR A 61 19.48 -1.42 12.22
CA TYR A 61 18.61 -0.27 12.05
C TYR A 61 17.30 -0.42 12.82
N ASN A 62 16.88 0.67 13.48
CA ASN A 62 15.53 0.77 14.01
C ASN A 62 14.54 1.21 12.92
N TYR A 63 13.91 0.25 12.24
CA TYR A 63 12.89 0.50 11.21
C TYR A 63 11.58 1.12 11.72
N PHE A 64 11.42 1.36 13.03
CA PHE A 64 10.24 2.03 13.58
C PHE A 64 10.49 3.50 13.92
N GLU A 65 11.73 3.98 13.81
CA GLU A 65 12.12 5.35 14.14
C GLU A 65 11.47 6.37 13.18
N LYS A 66 11.46 6.06 11.89
CA LYS A 66 10.88 6.89 10.85
C LYS A 66 10.06 6.04 9.89
N VAL A 67 8.76 6.28 9.89
CA VAL A 67 7.79 5.56 9.08
C VAL A 67 6.89 6.55 8.35
N ASN A 68 6.84 6.45 7.03
CA ASN A 68 5.92 7.24 6.21
C ASN A 68 4.77 6.34 5.72
N LEU A 69 3.55 6.79 5.96
CA LEU A 69 2.31 6.05 5.70
C LEU A 69 1.52 6.75 4.61
N ILE A 70 1.25 6.05 3.51
CA ILE A 70 0.44 6.57 2.41
C ILE A 70 -0.72 5.61 2.18
N SER A 71 -1.94 6.14 2.11
CA SER A 71 -3.14 5.38 1.78
C SER A 71 -3.85 6.04 0.62
N ILE A 72 -4.24 5.26 -0.37
CA ILE A 72 -4.92 5.72 -1.57
C ILE A 72 -6.26 5.01 -1.65
N GLU A 73 -7.34 5.78 -1.72
CA GLU A 73 -8.67 5.25 -1.99
C GLU A 73 -8.84 4.99 -3.49
N LEU A 74 -9.27 3.79 -3.83
CA LEU A 74 -9.50 3.31 -5.18
C LEU A 74 -10.95 3.56 -5.60
N LEU A 75 -11.33 4.83 -5.69
CA LEU A 75 -12.72 5.25 -5.98
C LEU A 75 -13.26 4.61 -7.27
N GLU A 76 -12.46 4.56 -8.35
CA GLU A 76 -12.88 3.97 -9.62
C GLU A 76 -13.33 2.50 -9.51
N ILE A 77 -12.77 1.71 -8.58
CA ILE A 77 -13.24 0.33 -8.37
C ILE A 77 -14.69 0.32 -7.88
N ARG A 78 -15.05 1.27 -7.02
CA ARG A 78 -16.39 1.37 -6.43
C ARG A 78 -17.41 1.98 -7.37
N GLU A 79 -16.95 2.84 -8.27
CA GLU A 79 -17.80 3.50 -9.26
C GLU A 79 -18.09 2.60 -10.47
N LEU A 80 -17.10 1.82 -10.93
CA LEU A 80 -17.19 1.08 -12.19
C LEU A 80 -17.59 -0.39 -12.04
N TYR A 81 -17.44 -0.97 -10.85
CA TYR A 81 -17.62 -2.41 -10.64
C TYR A 81 -18.61 -2.72 -9.51
N PRO A 82 -19.33 -3.86 -9.59
CA PRO A 82 -20.22 -4.30 -8.51
C PRO A 82 -19.43 -4.74 -7.27
N ASP A 83 -20.04 -4.60 -6.09
CA ASP A 83 -19.44 -4.87 -4.77
C ASP A 83 -18.72 -6.21 -4.68
N ILE A 84 -19.26 -7.25 -5.32
CA ILE A 84 -18.69 -8.59 -5.32
C ILE A 84 -17.29 -8.66 -5.95
N LYS A 85 -16.92 -7.68 -6.79
CA LYS A 85 -15.60 -7.59 -7.43
C LYS A 85 -14.63 -6.67 -6.69
N TRP A 86 -15.08 -5.80 -5.78
CA TRP A 86 -14.24 -4.76 -5.20
C TRP A 86 -12.97 -5.30 -4.54
N LYS A 87 -13.11 -6.32 -3.69
CA LYS A 87 -11.97 -6.93 -3.02
C LYS A 87 -10.98 -7.53 -4.01
N THR A 88 -11.47 -8.31 -4.97
CA THR A 88 -10.64 -8.97 -5.97
C THR A 88 -9.88 -7.95 -6.82
N LEU A 89 -10.53 -6.86 -7.25
CA LEU A 89 -9.89 -5.79 -8.00
C LEU A 89 -8.87 -5.02 -7.16
N THR A 90 -9.17 -4.75 -5.89
CA THR A 90 -8.22 -4.10 -4.97
C THR A 90 -6.95 -4.94 -4.82
N GLN A 91 -7.09 -6.27 -4.67
CA GLN A 91 -5.98 -7.22 -4.62
C GLN A 91 -5.20 -7.30 -5.93
N ALA A 92 -5.87 -7.17 -7.07
CA ALA A 92 -5.22 -7.09 -8.38
C ALA A 92 -4.37 -5.82 -8.51
N VAL A 93 -4.88 -4.67 -8.07
CA VAL A 93 -4.15 -3.40 -8.05
C VAL A 93 -2.93 -3.47 -7.12
N GLU A 94 -3.09 -4.03 -5.90
CA GLU A 94 -1.98 -4.28 -4.98
C GLU A 94 -0.88 -5.14 -5.63
N HIS A 95 -1.27 -6.25 -6.26
CA HIS A 95 -0.32 -7.14 -6.92
C HIS A 95 0.38 -6.47 -8.12
N SER A 96 -0.37 -5.70 -8.91
CA SER A 96 0.19 -4.97 -10.04
C SER A 96 1.18 -3.88 -9.57
N LEU A 97 0.90 -3.18 -8.47
CA LEU A 97 1.85 -2.26 -7.83
C LEU A 97 3.13 -2.96 -7.40
N HIS A 98 3.04 -4.15 -6.80
CA HIS A 98 4.24 -4.96 -6.46
C HIS A 98 5.08 -5.27 -7.70
N ILE A 99 4.44 -5.66 -8.80
CA ILE A 99 5.14 -5.98 -10.06
C ILE A 99 5.81 -4.73 -10.62
N LEU A 100 5.10 -3.61 -10.68
CA LEU A 100 5.63 -2.34 -11.21
C LEU A 100 6.85 -1.89 -10.43
N LEU A 101 6.77 -1.88 -9.10
CA LEU A 101 7.89 -1.46 -8.25
C LEU A 101 9.11 -2.39 -8.36
N LYS A 102 8.90 -3.69 -8.57
CA LYS A 102 10.00 -4.64 -8.83
C LYS A 102 10.64 -4.43 -10.20
N LYS A 103 9.85 -4.10 -11.22
CA LYS A 103 10.34 -3.88 -12.59
C LYS A 103 10.99 -2.51 -12.77
N SER A 104 10.60 -1.52 -11.98
CA SER A 104 11.03 -0.13 -12.14
C SER A 104 11.36 0.52 -10.77
N PRO A 105 12.32 -0.04 -10.01
CA PRO A 105 12.68 0.50 -8.70
C PRO A 105 13.20 1.95 -8.76
N SER A 106 13.84 2.33 -9.88
CA SER A 106 14.35 3.68 -10.10
C SER A 106 13.28 4.78 -9.94
N LEU A 107 12.00 4.46 -10.19
CA LEU A 107 10.91 5.43 -10.02
C LEU A 107 10.81 5.95 -8.58
N LEU A 108 10.91 5.07 -7.58
CA LEU A 108 10.88 5.47 -6.17
C LEU A 108 12.23 5.96 -5.67
N LEU A 109 13.33 5.40 -6.21
CA LEU A 109 14.67 5.85 -5.83
C LEU A 109 14.89 7.33 -6.19
N ASN A 110 14.54 7.70 -7.42
CA ASN A 110 14.71 9.05 -7.95
C ASN A 110 13.65 10.06 -7.47
N SER A 111 12.64 9.62 -6.70
CA SER A 111 11.61 10.48 -6.13
C SER A 111 11.66 10.43 -4.61
N TYR A 112 10.98 9.46 -4.00
CA TYR A 112 10.87 9.31 -2.56
C TYR A 112 12.22 9.23 -1.85
N TYR A 113 13.10 8.30 -2.26
CA TYR A 113 14.33 8.05 -1.50
C TYR A 113 15.29 9.22 -1.60
N THR A 114 15.43 9.83 -2.78
CA THR A 114 16.24 11.05 -2.95
C THR A 114 15.85 12.16 -1.97
N ASN A 115 14.56 12.31 -1.66
CA ASN A 115 14.06 13.38 -0.79
C ASN A 115 13.97 13.01 0.69
N TYR A 116 13.65 11.76 1.02
CA TYR A 116 13.32 11.35 2.38
C TYR A 116 14.37 10.44 3.02
N GLU A 117 15.08 9.62 2.25
CA GLU A 117 15.98 8.58 2.74
C GLU A 117 17.19 8.46 1.78
N PRO A 118 17.94 9.56 1.53
CA PRO A 118 18.93 9.66 0.44
C PRO A 118 20.13 8.73 0.62
N GLU A 119 20.34 8.19 1.81
CA GLU A 119 21.40 7.23 2.11
C GLU A 119 21.13 5.82 1.53
N PHE A 120 19.91 5.54 1.05
CA PHE A 120 19.57 4.23 0.50
C PHE A 120 19.44 4.28 -1.03
N GLU A 121 20.35 3.58 -1.70
CA GLU A 121 20.38 3.44 -3.17
C GLU A 121 19.51 2.26 -3.68
N SER A 122 18.90 1.51 -2.77
CA SER A 122 18.01 0.40 -3.11
C SER A 122 16.94 0.23 -2.03
N PHE A 123 15.85 -0.44 -2.38
CA PHE A 123 14.82 -0.80 -1.43
C PHE A 123 14.31 -2.23 -1.64
N LYS A 124 13.74 -2.80 -0.60
CA LYS A 124 13.10 -4.12 -0.60
C LYS A 124 11.61 -4.00 -0.32
N ILE A 125 10.81 -4.58 -1.21
CA ILE A 125 9.39 -4.81 -0.92
C ILE A 125 9.28 -6.01 0.01
N ILE A 126 8.82 -5.77 1.24
CA ILE A 126 8.71 -6.82 2.25
C ILE A 126 7.33 -7.47 2.27
N SER A 127 6.27 -6.84 1.78
CA SER A 127 4.96 -7.48 1.60
C SER A 127 5.00 -8.61 0.56
N ASP A 128 4.03 -9.54 0.61
CA ASP A 128 3.91 -10.64 -0.39
C ASP A 128 2.45 -10.80 -0.83
N THR A 129 2.22 -10.71 -2.14
CA THR A 129 0.91 -10.82 -2.79
C THR A 129 0.70 -12.15 -3.49
N SER A 130 1.67 -13.06 -3.54
CA SER A 130 1.58 -14.32 -4.28
C SER A 130 0.39 -15.20 -3.88
N LYS A 131 -0.04 -15.09 -2.61
CA LYS A 131 -1.19 -15.83 -2.06
C LYS A 131 -2.52 -15.11 -2.23
N THR A 132 -2.51 -13.80 -2.46
CA THR A 132 -3.71 -12.95 -2.57
C THR A 132 -3.98 -12.47 -3.99
N ALA A 133 -3.02 -12.61 -4.90
CA ALA A 133 -3.18 -12.28 -6.31
C ALA A 133 -4.33 -13.10 -6.94
N PRO A 134 -5.34 -12.44 -7.54
CA PRO A 134 -6.47 -13.14 -8.15
C PRO A 134 -6.05 -14.03 -9.32
N ARG A 135 -6.24 -15.35 -9.18
CA ARG A 135 -5.89 -16.32 -10.25
C ARG A 135 -6.90 -16.33 -11.40
N TYR A 136 -8.17 -16.09 -11.09
CA TYR A 136 -9.29 -16.18 -12.05
C TYR A 136 -9.92 -14.81 -12.27
N LEU A 137 -9.10 -13.83 -12.64
CA LEU A 137 -9.57 -12.50 -13.02
C LEU A 137 -9.54 -12.36 -14.55
N GLY A 138 -10.61 -11.80 -15.12
CA GLY A 138 -10.73 -11.62 -16.57
C GLY A 138 -9.63 -10.71 -17.12
N SER A 139 -9.28 -10.87 -18.40
CA SER A 139 -8.22 -10.07 -19.05
C SER A 139 -8.51 -8.57 -19.02
N SER A 140 -9.77 -8.16 -19.20
CA SER A 140 -10.21 -6.76 -19.09
C SER A 140 -9.95 -6.18 -17.69
N ASP A 141 -10.23 -6.96 -16.66
CA ASP A 141 -10.10 -6.54 -15.26
C ASP A 141 -8.62 -6.47 -14.85
N TRP A 142 -7.78 -7.38 -15.36
CA TRP A 142 -6.32 -7.27 -15.23
C TRP A 142 -5.77 -6.05 -15.98
N HIS A 143 -6.29 -5.75 -17.16
CA HIS A 143 -5.89 -4.56 -17.91
C HIS A 143 -6.21 -3.28 -17.13
N PHE A 144 -7.44 -3.18 -16.60
CA PHE A 144 -7.84 -2.10 -15.71
C PHE A 144 -6.90 -1.98 -14.51
N ALA A 145 -6.68 -3.07 -13.77
CA ALA A 145 -5.81 -3.05 -12.58
C ALA A 145 -4.39 -2.56 -12.92
N ASN A 146 -3.83 -2.99 -14.04
CA ASN A 146 -2.50 -2.56 -14.49
C ASN A 146 -2.46 -1.07 -14.85
N GLN A 147 -3.44 -0.55 -15.57
CA GLN A 147 -3.52 0.87 -15.89
C GLN A 147 -3.70 1.70 -14.63
N TYR A 148 -4.59 1.27 -13.73
CA TYR A 148 -4.89 2.00 -12.51
C TYR A 148 -3.67 2.01 -11.56
N SER A 149 -2.94 0.91 -11.43
CA SER A 149 -1.69 0.86 -10.65
C SER A 149 -0.62 1.81 -11.17
N ASN A 150 -0.48 1.97 -12.49
CA ASN A 150 0.42 2.99 -13.07
C ASN A 150 -0.03 4.41 -12.69
N HIS A 151 -1.32 4.70 -12.80
CA HIS A 151 -1.88 5.99 -12.41
C HIS A 151 -1.64 6.29 -10.92
N ILE A 152 -1.94 5.33 -10.04
CA ILE A 152 -1.72 5.43 -8.60
C ILE A 152 -0.26 5.69 -8.29
N LEU A 153 0.67 4.92 -8.88
CA LEU A 153 2.10 5.11 -8.62
C LEU A 153 2.55 6.51 -9.04
N LYS A 154 2.09 7.01 -10.19
CA LYS A 154 2.36 8.40 -10.61
C LYS A 154 1.84 9.41 -9.59
N LYS A 155 0.61 9.24 -9.11
CA LYS A 155 0.01 10.11 -8.08
C LYS A 155 0.75 10.07 -6.76
N VAL A 156 1.23 8.91 -6.35
CA VAL A 156 2.08 8.75 -5.15
C VAL A 156 3.39 9.51 -5.33
N ILE A 157 4.05 9.37 -6.47
CA ILE A 157 5.29 10.11 -6.79
C ILE A 157 5.05 11.63 -6.80
N GLU A 158 3.97 12.10 -7.45
CA GLU A 158 3.57 13.52 -7.46
C GLU A 158 3.29 14.08 -6.05
N HIS A 159 2.83 13.24 -5.12
CA HIS A 159 2.52 13.66 -3.75
C HIS A 159 3.75 13.74 -2.85
N ILE A 160 4.78 12.94 -3.14
CA ILE A 160 6.01 12.82 -2.33
C ILE A 160 7.23 13.51 -2.98
N THR A 161 7.04 14.23 -4.08
CA THR A 161 8.07 15.06 -4.72
C THR A 161 7.68 16.51 -4.58
#